data_AF-A0A8I2D8C6-F1
#
_entry.id   AF-A0A8I2D8C6-F1
#
_cell.length_a   1.000
_cell.length_b   1.000
_cell.length_c   1.000
_cell.angle_alpha   90.00
_cell.angle_beta   90.00
_cell.angle_gamma   90.00
#
_symmetry.space_group_name_H-M   'P 1'
#
loop_
_entity.id
_entity.type
_entity.pdbx_description
1 polymer ?
#
loop_
_entity_poly.entity_id
_entity_poly.type
_entity_poly.pdbx_seq_one_letter_code
_entity_poly.pdbx_strand_id
1 'polypeptide(L)'
;MSVKLSSYVWDGCASAGLKITSVAIMARLADFSNDEGVCWPSVPTIARQIGAGESTVRTAIKDLETDGWLSREKRRKGNRNASNIYQLNVEKLASAARIACPQPADSDPSKSVPSKPDASESVASKSVPSESSKNNRFDPPESGGDPLVTSKQDPSITNFSSQNSNESSDQSKIDFLNRYPEAVTYSANFQKWGSANDLKCAEWLFDRRCEVFKELGLKEPKAPNFTDWANEVRLMVGVDGHSHKEICQFYKRISQDEFWKKNVQCPRTLRNQWDDLTLRLSGEQKVSVDPVKRDDAFTRIIGSRSKPQNRIEEIASELAGKSGVRRMTDFVGRKAWAGIWQQAAEQAAKEMTV
;
A
#
# COMPACT_ATOMS: atom_id res chain seq x y z
N MET A 1 24.53 -13.30 -3.87
CA MET A 1 23.35 -13.03 -3.03
C MET A 1 23.51 -13.90 -1.79
N SER A 2 23.97 -13.32 -0.69
CA SER A 2 24.30 -14.09 0.52
C SER A 2 23.11 -14.12 1.49
N VAL A 3 22.37 -15.22 1.51
CA VAL A 3 21.20 -15.40 2.39
C VAL A 3 21.56 -15.22 3.87
N LYS A 4 22.79 -15.58 4.25
CA LYS A 4 23.31 -15.47 5.62
C LYS A 4 23.41 -14.01 6.10
N LEU A 5 23.86 -13.09 5.24
CA LEU A 5 24.03 -11.68 5.59
C LEU A 5 22.68 -11.00 5.82
N SER A 6 21.67 -11.33 5.02
CA SER A 6 20.31 -10.78 5.21
C SER A 6 19.71 -11.14 6.57
N SER A 7 19.89 -12.39 7.04
CA SER A 7 19.43 -12.82 8.37
C SER A 7 20.13 -12.05 9.49
N TYR A 8 21.46 -11.95 9.44
CA TYR A 8 22.24 -11.25 10.47
C TYR A 8 21.92 -9.76 10.55
N VAL A 9 21.51 -9.15 9.43
CA VAL A 9 21.08 -7.75 9.43
C VAL A 9 19.77 -7.58 10.18
N TRP A 10 18.79 -8.45 9.98
CA TRP A 10 17.52 -8.33 10.71
C TRP A 10 17.72 -8.58 12.21
N ASP A 11 18.47 -9.62 12.58
CA ASP A 11 18.69 -9.98 13.99
C ASP A 11 19.62 -8.98 14.71
N GLY A 12 20.71 -8.57 14.05
CA GLY A 12 21.71 -7.67 14.61
C GLY A 12 21.30 -6.19 14.60
N CYS A 13 20.58 -5.73 13.58
CA CYS A 13 20.17 -4.33 13.50
C CYS A 13 18.90 -4.03 14.30
N ALA A 14 17.97 -4.98 14.43
CA ALA A 14 16.79 -4.80 15.27
C ALA A 14 17.16 -4.73 16.76
N SER A 15 18.10 -5.57 17.19
CA SER A 15 18.60 -5.58 18.58
C SER A 15 19.46 -4.36 18.94
N ALA A 16 20.15 -3.77 17.96
CA ALA A 16 20.98 -2.59 18.14
C ALA A 16 20.20 -1.26 18.25
N GLY A 17 18.86 -1.28 18.16
CA GLY A 17 18.03 -0.08 18.27
C GLY A 17 18.16 0.88 17.09
N LEU A 18 18.56 0.39 15.92
CA LEU A 18 18.70 1.21 14.71
C LEU A 18 17.32 1.67 14.19
N LYS A 19 17.27 2.88 13.62
CA LYS A 19 16.07 3.39 12.94
C LYS A 19 15.66 2.43 11.82
N ILE A 20 14.37 2.21 11.64
CA ILE A 20 13.82 1.30 10.61
C ILE A 20 14.37 1.58 9.21
N THR A 21 14.59 2.85 8.87
CA THR A 21 15.19 3.25 7.58
C THR A 21 16.62 2.74 7.45
N SER A 22 17.42 2.77 8.51
CA SER A 22 18.78 2.26 8.53
C SER A 22 18.82 0.73 8.43
N VAL A 23 17.88 0.04 9.09
CA VAL A 23 17.70 -1.43 8.96
C VAL A 23 17.33 -1.81 7.53
N ALA A 24 16.39 -1.09 6.92
CA ALA A 24 15.97 -1.33 5.54
C ALA A 24 17.10 -1.07 4.53
N ILE A 25 17.90 -0.02 4.74
CA ILE A 25 19.09 0.26 3.92
C ILE A 25 20.10 -0.87 4.07
N MET A 26 20.37 -1.32 5.29
CA MET A 26 21.29 -2.42 5.56
C MET A 26 20.83 -3.73 4.90
N ALA A 27 19.54 -4.05 5.01
CA ALA A 27 18.96 -5.25 4.42
C ALA A 27 19.11 -5.22 2.89
N ARG A 28 18.87 -4.06 2.28
CA ARG A 28 19.11 -3.89 0.84
C ARG A 28 20.57 -4.00 0.45
N LEU A 29 21.49 -3.42 1.22
CA LEU A 29 22.91 -3.58 0.96
C LEU A 29 23.32 -5.06 1.07
N ALA A 30 22.74 -5.81 2.01
CA ALA A 30 22.98 -7.25 2.15
C ALA A 30 22.47 -8.05 0.95
N ASP A 31 21.30 -7.73 0.39
CA ASP A 31 20.77 -8.37 -0.83
C ASP A 31 21.76 -8.26 -2.02
N PHE A 32 22.37 -7.08 -2.17
CA PHE A 32 23.35 -6.78 -3.22
C PHE A 32 24.79 -7.15 -2.85
N SER A 33 25.02 -7.68 -1.66
CA SER A 33 26.36 -8.03 -1.19
C SER A 33 26.83 -9.38 -1.72
N ASN A 34 28.12 -9.43 -2.04
CA ASN A 34 28.85 -10.68 -2.22
C ASN A 34 29.13 -11.32 -0.85
N ASP A 35 29.68 -12.55 -0.83
CA ASP A 35 29.94 -13.26 0.43
C ASP A 35 30.92 -12.53 1.37
N GLU A 36 31.73 -11.62 0.82
CA GLU A 36 32.63 -10.70 1.55
C GLU A 36 31.92 -9.42 2.09
N GLY A 37 30.60 -9.30 1.92
CA GLY A 37 29.84 -8.13 2.39
C GLY A 37 30.01 -6.85 1.56
N VAL A 38 30.58 -6.95 0.36
CA VAL A 38 30.82 -5.79 -0.53
C VAL A 38 29.68 -5.63 -1.54
N CYS A 39 29.17 -4.40 -1.70
CA CYS A 39 28.14 -4.04 -2.68
C CYS A 39 28.36 -2.63 -3.27
N TRP A 40 27.72 -2.32 -4.41
CA TRP A 40 27.86 -1.01 -5.09
C TRP A 40 26.56 -0.42 -5.67
N PRO A 41 25.41 -0.47 -4.96
CA PRO A 41 24.19 0.19 -5.43
C PRO A 41 24.34 1.72 -5.42
N SER A 42 23.67 2.40 -6.35
CA SER A 42 23.63 3.87 -6.35
C SER A 42 22.62 4.39 -5.31
N VAL A 43 22.90 5.54 -4.69
CA VAL A 43 21.99 6.19 -3.72
C VAL A 43 20.57 6.37 -4.28
N PRO A 44 20.37 6.80 -5.55
CA PRO A 44 19.02 6.88 -6.12
C PRO A 44 18.32 5.52 -6.24
N THR A 45 19.07 4.44 -6.44
CA THR A 45 18.52 3.07 -6.49
C THR A 45 18.04 2.62 -5.12
N ILE A 46 18.85 2.87 -4.08
CA ILE A 46 18.49 2.57 -2.68
C ILE A 46 17.23 3.37 -2.30
N ALA A 47 17.21 4.68 -2.59
CA ALA A 47 16.08 5.56 -2.32
C ALA A 47 14.78 5.05 -2.97
N ARG A 48 14.82 4.71 -4.26
CA ARG A 48 13.67 4.18 -4.99
C ARG A 48 13.16 2.85 -4.42
N GLN A 49 14.06 1.97 -4.02
CA GLN A 49 13.67 0.64 -3.52
C GLN A 49 13.10 0.67 -2.10
N ILE A 50 13.54 1.61 -1.26
CA ILE A 50 13.12 1.74 0.13
C ILE A 50 11.95 2.73 0.27
N GLY A 51 11.69 3.56 -0.75
CA GLY A 51 10.67 4.60 -0.69
C GLY A 51 11.08 5.79 0.17
N ALA A 52 12.38 5.96 0.43
CA ALA A 52 12.92 7.07 1.21
C ALA A 52 13.57 8.13 0.28
N GLY A 53 13.52 9.41 0.67
CA GLY A 53 14.20 10.47 -0.07
C GLY A 53 15.72 10.29 -0.07
N GLU A 54 16.40 10.71 -1.15
CA GLU A 54 17.86 10.56 -1.26
C GLU A 54 18.63 11.26 -0.12
N SER A 55 18.11 12.38 0.39
CA SER A 55 18.66 13.07 1.55
C SER A 55 18.63 12.18 2.79
N THR A 56 17.50 11.53 3.07
CA THR A 56 17.33 10.58 4.17
C THR A 56 18.27 9.38 4.03
N VAL A 57 18.41 8.83 2.81
CA VAL A 57 19.34 7.72 2.55
C VAL A 57 20.79 8.15 2.79
N ARG A 58 21.20 9.35 2.34
CA ARG A 58 22.56 9.87 2.60
C ARG A 58 22.82 10.06 4.09
N THR A 59 21.86 10.60 4.85
CA THR A 59 21.97 10.78 6.29
C THR A 59 22.06 9.43 7.00
N ALA A 60 21.17 8.49 6.70
CA ALA A 60 21.17 7.18 7.32
C ALA A 60 22.46 6.40 7.02
N ILE A 61 23.01 6.49 5.81
CA ILE A 61 24.32 5.91 5.47
C ILE A 61 25.43 6.56 6.30
N LYS A 62 25.40 7.89 6.51
CA LYS A 62 26.38 8.59 7.35
C LYS A 62 26.28 8.16 8.82
N ASP A 63 25.06 7.98 9.33
CA ASP A 63 24.83 7.49 10.69
C ASP A 63 25.39 6.05 10.83
N LEU A 64 25.10 5.17 9.87
CA LEU A 64 25.62 3.80 9.83
C LEU A 64 27.16 3.71 9.68
N GLU A 65 27.79 4.67 8.99
CA GLU A 65 29.25 4.82 8.93
C GLU A 65 29.82 5.25 10.29
N THR A 66 29.16 6.20 10.95
CA THR A 66 29.57 6.71 12.27
C THR A 66 29.48 5.63 13.34
N ASP A 67 28.42 4.85 13.26
CA ASP A 67 28.19 3.70 14.14
C ASP A 67 29.07 2.49 13.76
N GLY A 68 29.82 2.55 12.65
CA GLY A 68 30.75 1.49 12.24
C GLY A 68 30.09 0.20 11.73
N TRP A 69 28.84 0.27 11.27
CA TRP A 69 28.14 -0.87 10.66
C TRP A 69 28.54 -1.10 9.20
N LEU A 70 28.92 -0.04 8.50
CA LEU A 70 29.38 -0.09 7.12
C LEU A 70 30.51 0.90 6.87
N SER A 71 31.33 0.60 5.87
CA SER A 71 32.34 1.50 5.32
C SER A 71 31.98 1.87 3.89
N ARG A 72 32.18 3.13 3.51
CA ARG A 72 31.93 3.61 2.16
C ARG A 72 33.22 4.05 1.48
N GLU A 73 33.50 3.48 0.32
CA GLU A 73 34.58 3.91 -0.55
C GLU A 73 34.01 4.66 -1.76
N LYS A 74 34.45 5.92 -1.92
CA LYS A 74 34.05 6.75 -3.06
C LYS A 74 34.93 6.41 -4.25
N ARG A 75 34.41 5.69 -5.23
CA ARG A 75 35.11 5.56 -6.52
C ARG A 75 34.97 6.85 -7.31
N ARG A 76 36.10 7.46 -7.66
CA ARG A 76 36.15 8.54 -8.65
C ARG A 76 36.82 8.04 -9.91
N LYS A 77 36.10 7.99 -11.03
CA LYS A 77 36.68 7.69 -12.35
C LYS A 77 36.73 9.00 -13.15
N GLY A 78 37.81 9.76 -12.97
CA GLY A 78 38.02 11.07 -13.62
C GLY A 78 36.99 12.13 -13.18
N ASN A 79 36.32 12.78 -14.13
CA ASN A 79 35.33 13.83 -13.88
C ASN A 79 33.88 13.31 -13.71
N ARG A 80 33.66 11.99 -13.72
CA ARG A 80 32.34 11.38 -13.49
C ARG A 80 32.33 10.70 -12.13
N ASN A 81 31.31 10.99 -11.33
CA ASN A 81 31.05 10.28 -10.07
C ASN A 81 30.71 8.82 -10.42
N ALA A 82 31.55 7.88 -10.01
CA ALA A 82 31.21 6.46 -10.10
C ALA A 82 30.36 6.06 -8.87
N SER A 83 29.63 4.95 -8.96
CA SER A 83 28.88 4.42 -7.83
C SER A 83 29.80 4.13 -6.65
N ASN A 84 29.36 4.50 -5.45
CA ASN A 84 30.08 4.21 -4.21
C ASN A 84 30.13 2.69 -3.98
N ILE A 85 31.22 2.22 -3.37
CA ILE A 85 31.30 0.87 -2.80
C ILE A 85 30.89 0.98 -1.34
N TYR A 86 30.04 0.07 -0.90
CA TYR A 86 29.72 -0.12 0.50
C TYR A 86 30.24 -1.49 0.93
N GLN A 87 30.95 -1.53 2.05
CA GLN A 87 31.42 -2.75 2.68
C GLN A 87 30.75 -2.88 4.05
N LEU A 88 29.99 -3.95 4.21
CA LEU A 88 29.31 -4.25 5.47
C LEU A 88 30.30 -4.84 6.47
N ASN A 89 30.19 -4.42 7.74
CA ASN A 89 30.96 -5.02 8.81
C ASN A 89 30.31 -6.33 9.27
N VAL A 90 30.68 -7.42 8.60
CA VAL A 90 30.11 -8.76 8.85
C VAL A 90 30.40 -9.25 10.27
N GLU A 91 31.57 -8.94 10.83
CA GLU A 91 31.94 -9.34 12.20
C GLU A 91 31.07 -8.66 13.25
N LYS A 92 30.80 -7.36 13.07
CA LYS A 92 29.92 -6.59 13.95
C LYS A 92 28.47 -7.06 13.84
N LEU A 93 27.99 -7.32 12.61
CA LEU A 93 26.64 -7.86 12.37
C LEU A 93 26.47 -9.26 12.99
N ALA A 94 27.45 -10.15 12.81
CA ALA A 94 27.42 -11.48 13.40
C ALA A 94 27.50 -11.44 14.93
N SER A 95 28.32 -10.55 15.50
CA SER A 95 28.41 -10.37 16.95
C SER A 95 27.10 -9.82 17.53
N ALA A 96 26.47 -8.84 16.87
CA ALA A 96 25.17 -8.31 17.27
C ALA A 96 24.06 -9.35 17.17
N ALA A 97 24.04 -10.16 16.10
CA ALA A 97 23.08 -11.25 15.95
C ALA A 97 23.25 -12.34 17.03
N ARG A 98 24.50 -12.66 17.40
CA ARG A 98 24.79 -13.60 18.51
C ARG A 98 24.37 -13.06 19.88
N ILE A 99 24.41 -11.76 20.08
CA ILE A 99 23.90 -11.11 21.30
C ILE A 99 22.36 -11.13 21.32
N ALA A 100 21.73 -10.87 20.17
CA ALA A 100 20.27 -10.84 20.02
C ALA A 100 19.62 -12.21 20.21
N CYS A 101 20.26 -13.26 19.71
CA CYS A 101 19.85 -14.65 19.83
C CYS A 101 20.99 -15.45 20.47
N PRO A 102 21.05 -15.56 21.81
CA PRO A 102 21.91 -16.54 22.46
C PRO A 102 21.46 -17.93 21.99
N GLN A 103 22.17 -18.49 21.03
CA GLN A 103 22.11 -19.93 20.78
C GLN A 103 22.59 -20.62 22.07
N PRO A 104 21.92 -21.70 22.53
CA PRO A 104 22.42 -22.46 23.65
C PRO A 104 23.86 -22.87 23.33
N ALA A 105 24.77 -22.47 24.20
CA ALA A 105 26.13 -22.95 24.17
C ALA A 105 26.09 -24.45 24.48
N ASP A 106 26.15 -25.29 23.44
CA ASP A 106 26.70 -26.63 23.58
C ASP A 106 28.12 -26.45 24.14
N SER A 107 28.22 -26.65 25.45
CA SER A 107 29.49 -26.72 26.16
C SER A 107 29.98 -28.15 26.02
N ASP A 108 31.03 -28.36 25.23
CA ASP A 108 31.87 -29.55 25.34
C ASP A 108 32.83 -29.33 26.54
N PRO A 109 33.14 -30.34 27.38
CA PRO A 109 34.22 -31.26 26.99
C PRO A 109 34.11 -32.71 27.53
N SER A 110 34.39 -33.67 26.64
CA SER A 110 35.17 -34.90 26.90
C SER A 110 34.58 -36.02 27.80
N LYS A 111 34.16 -37.15 27.18
CA LYS A 111 34.72 -38.52 27.33
C LYS A 111 33.77 -39.64 26.82
N SER A 112 34.38 -40.57 26.04
CA SER A 112 34.06 -42.00 25.83
C SER A 112 32.70 -42.47 25.27
N VAL A 113 32.67 -42.80 23.95
CA VAL A 113 32.60 -44.17 23.33
C VAL A 113 31.61 -45.19 23.95
N PRO A 114 30.96 -46.11 23.18
CA PRO A 114 30.33 -46.07 21.85
C PRO A 114 28.92 -46.74 21.83
N SER A 115 28.18 -46.66 20.70
CA SER A 115 27.40 -47.77 20.07
C SER A 115 26.03 -47.34 19.50
N LYS A 116 25.91 -47.49 18.16
CA LYS A 116 24.81 -48.06 17.31
C LYS A 116 23.33 -47.95 17.76
N PRO A 117 22.37 -47.76 16.82
CA PRO A 117 22.08 -48.62 15.65
C PRO A 117 22.00 -47.85 14.32
N ASP A 118 22.41 -48.39 13.18
CA ASP A 118 21.82 -49.46 12.35
C ASP A 118 20.54 -49.06 11.59
N ALA A 119 20.53 -49.49 10.33
CA ALA A 119 19.79 -49.03 9.16
C ALA A 119 18.26 -48.95 9.26
N SER A 120 17.64 -48.02 8.52
CA SER A 120 16.89 -48.36 7.28
C SER A 120 16.20 -47.17 6.62
N GLU A 121 16.41 -47.13 5.30
CA GLU A 121 15.57 -46.68 4.19
C GLU A 121 15.15 -45.21 3.99
N SER A 122 15.78 -44.67 2.95
CA SER A 122 15.42 -43.59 2.05
C SER A 122 14.15 -43.85 1.22
N VAL A 123 13.34 -42.81 1.02
CA VAL A 123 12.70 -42.48 -0.29
C VAL A 123 12.65 -40.96 -0.38
N ALA A 124 13.67 -40.32 -0.96
CA ALA A 124 13.73 -39.89 -2.35
C ALA A 124 12.65 -38.86 -2.76
N SER A 125 13.07 -37.60 -2.92
CA SER A 125 12.61 -36.77 -4.03
C SER A 125 13.75 -35.87 -4.46
N LYS A 126 14.22 -36.15 -5.67
CA LYS A 126 15.33 -35.51 -6.35
C LYS A 126 14.97 -34.09 -6.79
N SER A 127 16.01 -33.30 -6.86
CA SER A 127 16.10 -31.88 -7.13
C SER A 127 16.47 -31.60 -8.61
N VAL A 128 15.84 -30.56 -9.22
CA VAL A 128 16.34 -29.58 -10.24
C VAL A 128 16.96 -30.14 -11.57
N PRO A 129 17.49 -29.34 -12.55
CA PRO A 129 17.41 -27.89 -12.87
C PRO A 129 17.32 -27.54 -14.39
N SER A 130 17.24 -26.23 -14.72
CA SER A 130 18.16 -25.48 -15.64
C SER A 130 17.41 -24.32 -16.33
N GLU A 131 17.73 -23.06 -16.03
CA GLU A 131 18.71 -22.21 -16.74
C GLU A 131 18.41 -21.95 -18.22
N SER A 132 18.23 -20.67 -18.61
CA SER A 132 19.24 -19.99 -19.41
C SER A 132 18.93 -18.49 -19.59
N SER A 133 19.91 -17.68 -19.23
CA SER A 133 20.07 -16.29 -19.62
C SER A 133 20.55 -16.20 -21.08
N LYS A 134 20.16 -15.16 -21.83
CA LYS A 134 21.03 -14.52 -22.85
C LYS A 134 20.51 -13.14 -23.35
N ASN A 135 21.24 -12.12 -22.89
CA ASN A 135 21.64 -10.82 -23.44
C ASN A 135 21.19 -10.34 -24.84
N ASN A 136 20.86 -9.03 -24.94
CA ASN A 136 21.45 -7.95 -25.78
C ASN A 136 20.38 -6.86 -26.11
N ARG A 137 20.54 -5.60 -25.68
CA ARG A 137 21.24 -4.44 -26.31
C ARG A 137 20.37 -3.66 -27.35
N PHE A 138 20.00 -2.42 -26.98
CA PHE A 138 19.91 -1.13 -27.75
C PHE A 138 20.22 -1.20 -29.28
N ASP A 139 19.57 -0.51 -30.24
CA ASP A 139 18.72 0.72 -30.29
C ASP A 139 18.07 0.87 -31.74
N PRO A 140 17.44 1.98 -32.21
CA PRO A 140 16.18 2.11 -33.01
C PRO A 140 16.41 2.50 -34.52
N PRO A 141 15.53 3.19 -35.32
CA PRO A 141 14.09 3.59 -35.26
C PRO A 141 13.28 3.39 -36.59
N GLU A 142 12.05 3.91 -36.61
CA GLU A 142 11.41 4.69 -37.72
C GLU A 142 10.22 4.08 -38.49
N SER A 143 9.25 4.98 -38.72
CA SER A 143 8.22 5.04 -39.77
C SER A 143 6.78 4.92 -39.27
N GLY A 144 6.06 6.02 -39.43
CA GLY A 144 4.71 6.24 -38.92
C GLY A 144 3.59 5.81 -39.87
N GLY A 145 2.36 6.07 -39.42
CA GLY A 145 1.16 5.98 -40.24
C GLY A 145 -0.07 5.48 -39.47
N ASP A 146 -0.69 6.36 -38.68
CA ASP A 146 -2.15 6.38 -38.49
C ASP A 146 -2.80 7.01 -39.76
N PRO A 147 -4.10 6.81 -40.11
CA PRO A 147 -5.21 6.75 -39.16
C PRO A 147 -6.45 5.87 -39.48
N LEU A 148 -7.16 5.51 -38.40
CA LEU A 148 -8.63 5.57 -38.18
C LEU A 148 -9.61 5.07 -39.27
N VAL A 149 -10.39 4.01 -38.98
CA VAL A 149 -11.85 3.91 -39.25
C VAL A 149 -12.53 2.94 -38.26
N THR A 150 -13.57 3.42 -37.60
CA THR A 150 -14.58 2.69 -36.81
C THR A 150 -15.68 2.08 -37.71
N SER A 151 -16.13 0.85 -37.47
CA SER A 151 -17.56 0.48 -37.53
C SER A 151 -17.84 -0.96 -37.07
N LYS A 152 -19.04 -1.15 -36.53
CA LYS A 152 -19.65 -2.34 -35.90
C LYS A 152 -20.16 -3.35 -36.95
N GLN A 153 -20.14 -4.67 -36.67
CA GLN A 153 -21.33 -5.54 -36.49
C GLN A 153 -20.98 -7.04 -36.32
N ASP A 154 -21.96 -7.76 -35.80
CA ASP A 154 -22.01 -9.08 -35.13
C ASP A 154 -22.16 -10.28 -36.12
N PRO A 155 -22.48 -11.52 -35.67
CA PRO A 155 -21.65 -12.72 -35.75
C PRO A 155 -21.98 -13.65 -36.93
N SER A 156 -21.03 -14.45 -37.41
CA SER A 156 -21.31 -15.64 -38.22
C SER A 156 -20.16 -16.64 -38.17
N ILE A 157 -20.50 -17.85 -37.75
CA ILE A 157 -19.67 -19.05 -37.76
C ILE A 157 -19.46 -19.48 -39.22
N THR A 158 -18.22 -19.55 -39.67
CA THR A 158 -17.83 -20.36 -40.83
C THR A 158 -16.43 -20.94 -40.61
N ASN A 159 -16.39 -22.25 -40.38
CA ASN A 159 -15.17 -23.04 -40.45
C ASN A 159 -14.63 -23.01 -41.88
N PHE A 160 -13.40 -22.52 -42.08
CA PHE A 160 -12.54 -22.97 -43.17
C PHE A 160 -11.07 -22.94 -42.74
N SER A 161 -10.45 -24.10 -42.94
CA SER A 161 -9.05 -24.45 -42.76
C SER A 161 -8.08 -23.48 -43.47
N SER A 162 -6.99 -23.11 -42.79
CA SER A 162 -5.71 -22.83 -43.45
C SER A 162 -4.54 -23.05 -42.49
N GLN A 163 -3.43 -23.48 -43.07
CA GLN A 163 -2.30 -24.10 -42.39
C GLN A 163 -1.45 -23.12 -41.56
N ASN A 164 -1.29 -23.47 -40.28
CA ASN A 164 -0.03 -23.60 -39.54
C ASN A 164 1.01 -22.46 -39.70
N SER A 165 0.84 -21.35 -38.97
CA SER A 165 1.98 -20.50 -38.56
C SER A 165 1.79 -19.73 -37.24
N ASN A 166 0.62 -19.83 -36.57
CA ASN A 166 0.27 -18.96 -35.41
C ASN A 166 -0.23 -19.71 -34.16
N GLU A 167 -0.13 -21.05 -34.14
CA GLU A 167 -0.90 -21.96 -33.27
C GLU A 167 -0.75 -21.71 -31.75
N SER A 168 0.36 -21.12 -31.30
CA SER A 168 0.62 -20.88 -29.87
C SER A 168 -0.20 -19.74 -29.26
N SER A 169 -0.55 -18.69 -30.04
CA SER A 169 -1.24 -17.51 -29.48
C SER A 169 -2.72 -17.79 -29.27
N ASP A 170 -3.36 -18.45 -30.24
CA ASP A 170 -4.79 -18.73 -30.20
C ASP A 170 -5.14 -19.80 -29.16
N GLN A 171 -4.28 -20.81 -28.98
CA GLN A 171 -4.48 -21.82 -27.95
C GLN A 171 -4.42 -21.21 -26.54
N SER A 172 -3.45 -20.32 -26.28
CA SER A 172 -3.32 -19.67 -24.96
C SER A 172 -4.54 -18.81 -24.60
N LYS A 173 -5.15 -18.16 -25.60
CA LYS A 173 -6.37 -17.36 -25.44
C LYS A 173 -7.58 -18.25 -25.17
N ILE A 174 -7.72 -19.35 -25.91
CA ILE A 174 -8.81 -20.31 -25.73
C ILE A 174 -8.73 -20.93 -24.32
N ASP A 175 -7.55 -21.38 -23.91
CA ASP A 175 -7.33 -21.96 -22.57
C ASP A 175 -7.66 -20.96 -21.46
N PHE A 176 -7.32 -19.68 -21.64
CA PHE A 176 -7.66 -18.61 -20.72
C PHE A 176 -9.17 -18.39 -20.60
N LEU A 177 -9.88 -18.27 -21.74
CA LEU A 177 -11.33 -18.05 -21.75
C LEU A 177 -12.10 -19.25 -21.19
N ASN A 178 -11.58 -20.48 -21.38
CA ASN A 178 -12.14 -21.67 -20.76
C ASN A 178 -11.96 -21.67 -19.23
N ARG A 179 -10.86 -21.10 -18.73
CA ARG A 179 -10.58 -20.98 -17.29
C ARG A 179 -11.38 -19.84 -16.63
N TYR A 180 -11.64 -18.76 -17.36
CA TYR A 180 -12.35 -17.58 -16.88
C TYR A 180 -13.43 -17.17 -17.89
N PRO A 181 -14.53 -17.92 -18.00
CA PRO A 181 -15.58 -17.64 -18.98
C PRO A 181 -16.28 -16.29 -18.75
N GLU A 182 -16.25 -15.78 -17.52
CA GLU A 182 -16.82 -14.48 -17.14
C GLU A 182 -15.92 -13.28 -17.48
N ALA A 183 -14.68 -13.50 -17.95
CA ALA A 183 -13.73 -12.44 -18.25
C ALA A 183 -14.14 -11.62 -19.49
N VAL A 184 -14.64 -10.40 -19.27
CA VAL A 184 -15.05 -9.48 -20.34
C VAL A 184 -13.89 -8.58 -20.80
N THR A 185 -12.97 -8.27 -19.89
CA THR A 185 -11.77 -7.50 -20.18
C THR A 185 -10.54 -8.25 -19.68
N TYR A 186 -9.48 -8.28 -20.48
CA TYR A 186 -8.22 -8.93 -20.14
C TYR A 186 -7.04 -8.30 -20.85
N SER A 187 -5.86 -8.40 -20.24
CA SER A 187 -4.62 -7.87 -20.79
C SER A 187 -4.12 -8.74 -21.93
N ALA A 188 -3.29 -8.19 -22.82
CA ALA A 188 -2.72 -8.92 -23.97
C ALA A 188 -1.91 -10.17 -23.57
N ASN A 189 -1.39 -10.20 -22.34
CA ASN A 189 -0.67 -11.34 -21.76
C ASN A 189 -1.54 -12.24 -20.87
N PHE A 190 -2.85 -12.01 -20.82
CA PHE A 190 -3.85 -12.78 -20.06
C PHE A 190 -3.60 -12.89 -18.54
N GLN A 191 -2.72 -12.06 -17.98
CA GLN A 191 -2.42 -12.08 -16.55
C GLN A 191 -3.44 -11.32 -15.72
N LYS A 192 -4.10 -10.32 -16.32
CA LYS A 192 -5.07 -9.47 -15.66
C LYS A 192 -6.37 -9.54 -16.40
N TRP A 193 -7.45 -9.63 -15.65
CA TRP A 193 -8.79 -9.70 -16.21
C TRP A 193 -9.84 -9.29 -15.20
N GLY A 194 -11.03 -8.95 -15.69
CA GLY A 194 -12.20 -8.65 -14.88
C GLY A 194 -13.49 -9.09 -15.55
N SER A 195 -14.50 -9.39 -14.72
CA SER A 195 -15.86 -9.70 -15.18
C SER A 195 -16.61 -8.45 -15.63
N ALA A 196 -17.80 -8.64 -16.20
CA ALA A 196 -18.71 -7.53 -16.55
C ALA A 196 -19.02 -6.61 -15.34
N ASN A 197 -19.22 -7.20 -14.17
CA ASN A 197 -19.52 -6.46 -12.94
C ASN A 197 -18.29 -5.71 -12.42
N ASP A 198 -17.10 -6.31 -12.53
CA ASP A 198 -15.85 -5.67 -12.14
C ASP A 198 -15.55 -4.47 -13.03
N LEU A 199 -15.76 -4.60 -14.34
CA LEU A 199 -15.60 -3.51 -15.30
C LEU A 199 -16.57 -2.37 -15.02
N LYS A 200 -17.85 -2.68 -14.80
CA LYS A 200 -18.87 -1.69 -14.46
C LYS A 200 -18.56 -0.94 -13.16
N CYS A 201 -18.05 -1.64 -12.15
CA CYS A 201 -17.59 -1.02 -10.91
C CYS A 201 -16.37 -0.12 -11.16
N ALA A 202 -15.39 -0.57 -11.96
CA ALA A 202 -14.21 0.21 -12.33
C ALA A 202 -14.58 1.49 -13.10
N GLU A 203 -15.50 1.42 -14.04
CA GLU A 203 -16.06 2.58 -14.76
C GLU A 203 -16.72 3.56 -13.78
N TRP A 204 -17.57 3.07 -12.88
CA TRP A 204 -18.21 3.90 -11.87
C TRP A 204 -17.20 4.63 -10.97
N LEU A 205 -16.13 3.95 -10.53
CA LEU A 205 -15.07 4.57 -9.74
C LEU A 205 -14.35 5.68 -10.51
N PHE A 206 -14.19 5.52 -11.83
CA PHE A 206 -13.58 6.53 -12.67
C PHE A 206 -14.51 7.73 -12.90
N ASP A 207 -15.80 7.47 -13.15
CA ASP A 207 -16.81 8.53 -13.27
C ASP A 207 -16.85 9.38 -11.99
N ARG A 208 -16.85 8.73 -10.81
CA ARG A 208 -16.80 9.45 -9.54
C ARG A 208 -15.53 10.28 -9.38
N ARG A 209 -14.39 9.81 -9.91
CA ARG A 209 -13.15 10.59 -9.94
C ARG A 209 -13.27 11.80 -10.85
N CYS A 210 -13.87 11.67 -12.03
CA CYS A 210 -14.13 12.78 -12.94
C CYS A 210 -15.02 13.85 -12.29
N GLU A 211 -16.06 13.43 -11.56
CA GLU A 211 -16.91 14.34 -10.78
C GLU A 211 -16.10 15.17 -9.78
N VAL A 212 -15.22 14.54 -8.99
CA VAL A 212 -14.37 15.26 -8.03
C VAL A 212 -13.42 16.25 -8.71
N PHE A 213 -12.84 15.89 -9.86
CA PHE A 213 -11.99 16.81 -10.63
C PHE A 213 -12.78 18.02 -11.13
N LYS A 214 -14.03 17.81 -11.57
CA LYS A 214 -14.94 18.87 -11.99
C LYS A 214 -15.34 19.78 -10.83
N GLU A 215 -15.66 19.22 -9.65
CA GLU A 215 -15.95 19.98 -8.43
C GLU A 215 -14.79 20.88 -8.01
N LEU A 216 -13.54 20.44 -8.25
CA LEU A 216 -12.33 21.20 -7.99
C LEU A 216 -11.95 22.19 -9.11
N GLY A 217 -12.72 22.27 -10.19
CA GLY A 217 -12.42 23.11 -11.35
C GLY A 217 -11.17 22.69 -12.13
N LEU A 218 -10.76 21.42 -12.02
CA LEU A 218 -9.59 20.86 -12.68
C LEU A 218 -9.96 20.22 -14.02
N LYS A 219 -8.96 20.09 -14.91
CA LYS A 219 -9.10 19.36 -16.17
C LYS A 219 -9.42 17.89 -15.89
N GLU A 220 -10.32 17.31 -16.67
CA GLU A 220 -10.70 15.91 -16.57
C GLU A 220 -9.47 14.98 -16.59
N PRO A 221 -9.44 13.99 -15.69
CA PRO A 221 -8.32 13.06 -15.61
C PRO A 221 -8.27 12.17 -16.86
N LYS A 222 -7.06 11.78 -17.26
CA LYS A 222 -6.87 10.82 -18.35
C LYS A 222 -7.54 9.47 -17.97
N ALA A 223 -8.22 8.87 -18.96
CA ALA A 223 -8.80 7.54 -18.83
C ALA A 223 -7.75 6.52 -18.37
N PRO A 224 -8.03 5.76 -17.30
CA PRO A 224 -7.13 4.73 -16.81
C PRO A 224 -7.15 3.51 -17.71
N ASN A 225 -6.25 2.58 -17.45
CA ASN A 225 -6.39 1.23 -17.99
C ASN A 225 -7.53 0.51 -17.25
N PHE A 226 -8.71 0.47 -17.87
CA PHE A 226 -9.89 -0.19 -17.29
C PHE A 226 -9.68 -1.67 -17.03
N THR A 227 -8.81 -2.35 -17.80
CA THR A 227 -8.44 -3.75 -17.55
C THR A 227 -7.73 -3.92 -16.21
N ASP A 228 -6.81 -3.00 -15.90
CA ASP A 228 -6.10 -3.01 -14.61
C ASP A 228 -7.07 -2.70 -13.46
N TRP A 229 -7.94 -1.72 -13.64
CA TRP A 229 -8.91 -1.33 -12.62
C TRP A 229 -9.93 -2.45 -12.35
N ALA A 230 -10.49 -3.05 -13.40
CA ALA A 230 -11.41 -4.18 -13.28
C ALA A 230 -10.72 -5.38 -12.61
N ASN A 231 -9.45 -5.65 -12.93
CA ASN A 231 -8.70 -6.69 -12.25
C ASN A 231 -8.51 -6.41 -10.76
N GLU A 232 -8.20 -5.17 -10.37
CA GLU A 232 -8.09 -4.82 -8.95
C GLU A 232 -9.43 -4.96 -8.23
N VAL A 233 -10.53 -4.50 -8.83
CA VAL A 233 -11.88 -4.68 -8.28
C VAL A 233 -12.19 -6.18 -8.12
N ARG A 234 -11.89 -7.00 -9.13
CA ARG A 234 -12.05 -8.46 -9.04
C ARG A 234 -11.28 -9.04 -7.86
N LEU A 235 -10.07 -8.57 -7.60
CA LEU A 235 -9.28 -9.00 -6.44
C LEU A 235 -9.93 -8.56 -5.12
N MET A 236 -10.47 -7.34 -5.05
CA MET A 236 -11.21 -6.87 -3.87
C MET A 236 -12.44 -7.74 -3.60
N VAL A 237 -13.10 -8.24 -4.64
CA VAL A 237 -14.28 -9.09 -4.49
C VAL A 237 -13.91 -10.53 -4.15
N GLY A 238 -13.01 -11.14 -4.93
CA GLY A 238 -12.70 -12.55 -4.82
C GLY A 238 -11.69 -12.89 -3.73
N VAL A 239 -10.77 -11.97 -3.40
CA VAL A 239 -9.72 -12.19 -2.40
C VAL A 239 -10.05 -11.51 -1.09
N ASP A 240 -10.46 -10.24 -1.14
CA ASP A 240 -10.69 -9.44 0.08
C ASP A 240 -12.13 -9.59 0.61
N GLY A 241 -13.02 -10.22 -0.17
CA GLY A 241 -14.39 -10.53 0.25
C GLY A 241 -15.34 -9.34 0.26
N HIS A 242 -15.01 -8.24 -0.43
CA HIS A 242 -15.89 -7.07 -0.53
C HIS A 242 -16.86 -7.20 -1.70
N SER A 243 -18.10 -6.73 -1.55
CA SER A 243 -19.02 -6.61 -2.68
C SER A 243 -18.70 -5.39 -3.54
N HIS A 244 -19.04 -5.43 -4.84
CA HIS A 244 -18.94 -4.25 -5.72
C HIS A 244 -19.66 -3.03 -5.14
N LYS A 245 -20.79 -3.26 -4.45
CA LYS A 245 -21.58 -2.21 -3.81
C LYS A 245 -20.82 -1.56 -2.66
N GLU A 246 -20.19 -2.34 -1.80
CA GLU A 246 -19.36 -1.83 -0.70
C GLU A 246 -18.17 -1.04 -1.24
N ILE A 247 -17.49 -1.54 -2.28
CA ILE A 247 -16.37 -0.85 -2.94
C ILE A 247 -16.81 0.54 -3.45
N CYS A 248 -17.93 0.61 -4.17
CA CYS A 248 -18.46 1.89 -4.67
C CYS A 248 -18.86 2.84 -3.53
N GLN A 249 -19.55 2.32 -2.50
CA GLN A 249 -19.99 3.14 -1.36
C GLN A 249 -18.80 3.68 -0.57
N PHE A 250 -17.79 2.86 -0.34
CA PHE A 250 -16.59 3.25 0.39
C PHE A 250 -15.80 4.30 -0.37
N TYR A 251 -15.58 4.10 -1.68
CA TYR A 251 -14.94 5.09 -2.54
C TYR A 251 -15.74 6.40 -2.60
N LYS A 252 -17.08 6.35 -2.64
CA LYS A 252 -17.92 7.54 -2.55
C LYS A 252 -17.63 8.34 -1.29
N ARG A 253 -17.57 7.67 -0.13
CA ARG A 253 -17.30 8.32 1.15
C ARG A 253 -15.91 8.96 1.17
N ILE A 254 -14.90 8.25 0.71
CA ILE A 254 -13.52 8.73 0.62
C ILE A 254 -13.41 9.95 -0.31
N SER A 255 -14.14 9.96 -1.42
CA SER A 255 -14.13 11.06 -2.39
C SER A 255 -14.71 12.38 -1.83
N GLN A 256 -15.48 12.32 -0.74
CA GLN A 256 -16.03 13.49 -0.06
C GLN A 256 -15.05 14.10 0.95
N ASP A 257 -14.03 13.34 1.35
CA ASP A 257 -13.03 13.80 2.29
C ASP A 257 -11.94 14.62 1.59
N GLU A 258 -11.64 15.82 2.09
CA GLU A 258 -10.67 16.75 1.49
C GLU A 258 -9.24 16.22 1.45
N PHE A 259 -8.88 15.37 2.41
CA PHE A 259 -7.56 14.77 2.52
C PHE A 259 -7.48 13.52 1.63
N TRP A 260 -8.44 12.60 1.76
CA TRP A 260 -8.37 11.31 1.08
C TRP A 260 -8.72 11.36 -0.39
N LYS A 261 -9.60 12.28 -0.82
CA LYS A 261 -9.93 12.43 -2.26
C LYS A 261 -8.72 12.79 -3.11
N LYS A 262 -7.64 13.32 -2.51
CA LYS A 262 -6.36 13.60 -3.18
C LYS A 262 -5.46 12.37 -3.22
N ASN A 263 -5.47 11.56 -2.16
CA ASN A 263 -4.56 10.44 -1.97
C ASN A 263 -5.07 9.11 -2.59
N VAL A 264 -6.38 8.89 -2.60
CA VAL A 264 -7.02 7.67 -3.14
C VAL A 264 -7.66 7.99 -4.49
N GLN A 265 -6.98 7.62 -5.57
CA GLN A 265 -7.36 7.99 -6.95
C GLN A 265 -7.69 6.78 -7.85
N CYS A 266 -7.48 5.56 -7.35
CA CYS A 266 -7.69 4.35 -8.12
C CYS A 266 -7.98 3.14 -7.21
N PRO A 267 -8.57 2.06 -7.75
CA PRO A 267 -8.93 0.87 -6.98
C PRO A 267 -7.76 0.23 -6.25
N ARG A 268 -6.55 0.26 -6.84
CA ARG A 268 -5.36 -0.33 -6.21
C ARG A 268 -4.96 0.38 -4.92
N THR A 269 -4.96 1.71 -4.93
CA THR A 269 -4.67 2.50 -3.72
C THR A 269 -5.78 2.35 -2.70
N LEU A 270 -7.04 2.31 -3.15
CA LEU A 270 -8.21 2.06 -2.30
C LEU A 270 -8.07 0.73 -1.55
N ARG A 271 -7.74 -0.35 -2.26
CA ARG A 271 -7.50 -1.68 -1.70
C ARG A 271 -6.38 -1.69 -0.67
N ASN A 272 -5.23 -1.12 -1.01
CA ASN A 272 -4.08 -1.07 -0.11
C ASN A 272 -4.35 -0.29 1.18
N GLN A 273 -5.25 0.70 1.15
CA GLN A 273 -5.59 1.54 2.29
C GLN A 273 -6.92 1.15 2.94
N TRP A 274 -7.55 0.06 2.50
CA TRP A 274 -8.92 -0.28 2.88
C TRP A 274 -9.09 -0.38 4.40
N ASP A 275 -8.22 -1.15 5.07
CA ASP A 275 -8.30 -1.37 6.51
C ASP A 275 -8.03 -0.11 7.34
N ASP A 276 -6.98 0.64 6.99
CA ASP A 276 -6.62 1.90 7.66
C ASP A 276 -7.75 2.94 7.51
N LEU A 277 -8.32 3.04 6.31
CA LEU A 277 -9.46 3.92 6.05
C LEU A 277 -10.71 3.47 6.81
N THR A 278 -10.96 2.16 6.90
CA THR A 278 -12.12 1.63 7.63
C THR A 278 -12.03 1.99 9.10
N LEU A 279 -10.85 1.82 9.72
CA LEU A 279 -10.62 2.20 11.11
C LEU A 279 -10.81 3.71 11.33
N ARG A 280 -10.22 4.55 10.47
CA ARG A 280 -10.32 6.01 10.60
C ARG A 280 -11.74 6.53 10.37
N LEU A 281 -12.40 6.05 9.32
CA LEU A 281 -13.76 6.45 8.97
C LEU A 281 -14.80 5.88 9.95
N SER A 282 -14.50 4.80 10.70
CA SER A 282 -15.38 4.32 11.77
C SER A 282 -15.46 5.32 12.94
N GLY A 283 -14.38 6.02 13.25
CA GLY A 283 -14.32 7.05 14.29
C GLY A 283 -14.94 8.40 13.90
N GLU A 284 -15.16 8.62 12.60
CA GLU A 284 -15.71 9.86 12.03
C GLU A 284 -17.20 9.74 11.68
N GLN A 285 -17.95 8.89 12.38
CA GLN A 285 -19.41 8.86 12.20
C GLN A 285 -19.98 10.20 12.70
N LYS A 286 -20.04 11.18 11.80
CA LYS A 286 -20.54 12.53 12.06
C LYS A 286 -21.96 12.38 12.59
N VAL A 287 -22.13 12.60 13.89
CA VAL A 287 -23.44 12.46 14.54
C VAL A 287 -24.39 13.38 13.80
N SER A 288 -25.40 12.80 13.14
CA SER A 288 -26.42 13.57 12.43
C SER A 288 -27.26 14.28 13.47
N VAL A 289 -26.99 15.57 13.66
CA VAL A 289 -27.72 16.42 14.58
C VAL A 289 -28.91 17.04 13.86
N ASP A 290 -30.10 16.84 14.41
CA ASP A 290 -31.32 17.54 14.01
C ASP A 290 -31.21 19.05 14.33
N PRO A 291 -31.19 19.94 13.31
CA PRO A 291 -31.01 21.37 13.52
C PRO A 291 -32.17 22.01 14.31
N VAL A 292 -33.38 21.46 14.21
CA VAL A 292 -34.56 21.99 14.92
C VAL A 292 -34.39 21.77 16.42
N LYS A 293 -34.06 20.53 16.83
CA LYS A 293 -33.82 20.19 18.23
C LYS A 293 -32.68 20.99 18.85
N ARG A 294 -31.62 21.22 18.08
CA ARG A 294 -30.49 22.05 18.51
C ARG A 294 -30.92 23.49 18.80
N ASP A 295 -31.66 24.09 17.89
CA ASP A 295 -32.03 25.51 17.99
C ASP A 295 -33.11 25.74 19.07
N ASP A 296 -34.01 24.78 19.25
CA ASP A 296 -34.96 24.76 20.38
C ASP A 296 -34.22 24.65 21.72
N ALA A 297 -33.20 23.79 21.80
CA ALA A 297 -32.39 23.65 23.00
C ALA A 297 -31.57 24.91 23.30
N PHE A 298 -31.09 25.65 22.30
CA PHE A 298 -30.46 26.95 22.51
C PHE A 298 -31.41 27.91 23.23
N THR A 299 -32.62 28.06 22.69
CA THR A 299 -33.62 28.97 23.26
C THR A 299 -33.97 28.59 24.70
N ARG A 300 -34.16 27.29 25.00
CA ARG A 300 -34.46 26.83 26.37
C ARG A 300 -33.28 27.00 27.34
N ILE A 301 -32.09 26.56 26.98
CA ILE A 301 -30.95 26.41 27.91
C ILE A 301 -30.18 27.73 28.06
N ILE A 302 -30.00 28.46 26.96
CA ILE A 302 -29.27 29.73 26.93
C ILE A 302 -30.21 30.90 27.19
N GLY A 303 -31.37 30.93 26.53
CA GLY A 303 -32.37 32.00 26.68
C GLY A 303 -33.14 31.90 28.01
N SER A 304 -33.84 30.77 28.22
CA SER A 304 -34.78 30.61 29.35
C SER A 304 -34.17 29.95 30.60
N ARG A 305 -32.87 29.59 30.58
CA ARG A 305 -32.16 28.90 31.68
C ARG A 305 -32.85 27.63 32.18
N SER A 306 -33.51 26.91 31.28
CA SER A 306 -34.12 25.61 31.59
C SER A 306 -33.05 24.54 31.84
N LYS A 307 -33.41 23.50 32.60
CA LYS A 307 -32.53 22.35 32.82
C LYS A 307 -32.34 21.52 31.52
N PRO A 308 -31.14 20.96 31.29
CA PRO A 308 -30.90 19.99 30.23
C PRO A 308 -31.80 18.75 30.36
N GLN A 309 -32.25 18.17 29.25
CA GLN A 309 -33.14 17.01 29.21
C GLN A 309 -32.43 15.72 28.78
N ASN A 310 -31.34 15.82 28.03
CA ASN A 310 -30.61 14.69 27.47
C ASN A 310 -29.11 14.85 27.71
N ARG A 311 -28.35 13.77 27.58
CA ARG A 311 -26.88 13.79 27.77
C ARG A 311 -26.16 14.81 26.86
N ILE A 312 -26.60 14.91 25.61
CA ILE A 312 -26.09 15.91 24.65
C ILE A 312 -26.32 17.34 25.16
N GLU A 313 -27.49 17.64 25.70
CA GLU A 313 -27.82 18.96 26.24
C GLU A 313 -27.01 19.29 27.51
N GLU A 314 -26.73 18.29 28.33
CA GLU A 314 -25.92 18.43 29.54
C GLU A 314 -24.50 18.86 29.18
N ILE A 315 -23.86 18.12 28.27
CA ILE A 315 -22.51 18.43 27.77
C ILE A 315 -22.50 19.78 27.03
N ALA A 316 -23.49 20.04 26.17
CA ALA A 316 -23.59 21.31 25.44
C ALA A 316 -23.77 22.51 26.38
N SER A 317 -24.56 22.38 27.45
CA SER A 317 -24.74 23.41 28.47
C SER A 317 -23.45 23.71 29.22
N GLU A 318 -22.67 22.67 29.56
CA GLU A 318 -21.38 22.84 30.24
C GLU A 318 -20.35 23.55 29.34
N LEU A 319 -20.24 23.11 28.09
CA LEU A 319 -19.37 23.72 27.09
C LEU A 319 -19.76 25.17 26.79
N ALA A 320 -21.06 25.47 26.68
CA ALA A 320 -21.54 26.83 26.47
C ALA A 320 -21.28 27.76 27.66
N GLY A 321 -21.26 27.22 28.89
CA GLY A 321 -20.80 27.92 30.09
C GLY A 321 -19.33 28.31 29.98
N LYS A 322 -18.47 27.37 29.56
CA LYS A 322 -17.01 27.59 29.37
C LYS A 322 -16.70 28.59 28.25
N SER A 323 -17.44 28.53 27.15
CA SER A 323 -17.25 29.41 25.99
C SER A 323 -17.94 30.79 26.14
N GLY A 324 -18.66 31.04 27.23
CA GLY A 324 -19.30 32.33 27.49
C GLY A 324 -20.41 32.69 26.50
N VAL A 325 -21.03 31.70 25.84
CA VAL A 325 -22.06 31.90 24.79
C VAL A 325 -23.22 32.77 25.28
N ARG A 326 -23.55 32.68 26.57
CA ARG A 326 -24.60 33.50 27.23
C ARG A 326 -24.34 35.01 27.20
N ARG A 327 -23.08 35.43 27.05
CA ARG A 327 -22.71 36.85 26.97
C ARG A 327 -22.67 37.36 25.54
N MET A 328 -22.86 36.48 24.55
CA MET A 328 -22.85 36.83 23.14
C MET A 328 -24.24 37.32 22.69
N THR A 329 -24.28 38.08 21.59
CA THR A 329 -25.53 38.44 20.92
C THR A 329 -26.20 37.19 20.34
N ASP A 330 -27.53 37.18 20.21
CA ASP A 330 -28.30 35.98 19.82
C ASP A 330 -27.76 35.31 18.54
N PHE A 331 -27.48 36.11 17.51
CA PHE A 331 -26.93 35.63 16.25
C PHE A 331 -25.55 34.95 16.40
N VAL A 332 -24.64 35.58 17.14
CA VAL A 332 -23.28 35.04 17.38
C VAL A 332 -23.35 33.83 18.31
N GLY A 333 -24.24 33.88 19.30
CA GLY A 333 -24.50 32.79 20.24
C GLY A 333 -25.05 31.55 19.55
N ARG A 334 -26.00 31.68 18.63
CA ARG A 334 -26.51 30.55 17.82
C ARG A 334 -25.44 29.95 16.92
N LYS A 335 -24.60 30.78 16.31
CA LYS A 335 -23.46 30.31 15.50
C LYS A 335 -22.44 29.54 16.35
N ALA A 336 -22.10 30.03 17.54
CA ALA A 336 -21.21 29.35 18.47
C ALA A 336 -21.84 28.05 19.01
N TRP A 337 -23.14 28.08 19.31
CA TRP A 337 -23.91 26.94 19.77
C TRP A 337 -23.94 25.80 18.75
N ALA A 338 -23.99 26.10 17.46
CA ALA A 338 -23.90 25.08 16.41
C ALA A 338 -22.63 24.23 16.52
N GLY A 339 -21.48 24.87 16.76
CA GLY A 339 -20.22 24.16 16.95
C GLY A 339 -20.17 23.38 18.28
N ILE A 340 -20.66 23.99 19.36
CA ILE A 340 -20.68 23.37 20.69
C ILE A 340 -21.59 22.15 20.72
N TRP A 341 -22.75 22.24 20.08
CA TRP A 341 -23.71 21.14 20.02
C TRP A 341 -23.17 19.95 19.24
N GLN A 342 -22.44 20.20 18.14
CA GLN A 342 -21.76 19.16 17.39
C GLN A 342 -20.73 18.43 18.28
N GLN A 343 -19.90 19.18 19.02
CA GLN A 343 -18.93 18.61 19.95
C GLN A 343 -19.60 17.80 21.06
N ALA A 344 -20.70 18.31 21.61
CA ALA A 344 -21.47 17.63 22.65
C ALA A 344 -22.09 16.32 22.14
N ALA A 345 -22.60 16.31 20.91
CA ALA A 345 -23.17 15.12 20.28
C ALA A 345 -22.08 14.04 20.04
N GLU A 346 -20.90 14.43 19.57
CA GLU A 346 -19.76 13.53 19.39
C GLU A 346 -19.23 12.97 20.71
N GLN A 347 -19.18 13.80 21.76
CA GLN A 347 -18.75 13.36 23.09
C GLN A 347 -19.76 12.40 23.73
N ALA A 348 -21.06 12.68 23.60
CA ALA A 348 -22.11 11.77 24.04
C ALA A 348 -22.07 10.42 23.31
N ALA A 349 -21.80 10.42 21.99
CA ALA A 349 -21.67 9.18 21.22
C ALA A 349 -20.47 8.34 21.68
N LYS A 350 -19.32 8.98 21.98
CA LYS A 350 -18.13 8.31 22.51
C LYS A 350 -18.37 7.68 23.87
N GLU A 351 -19.11 8.35 24.76
CA GLU A 351 -19.46 7.82 26.09
C GLU A 351 -20.39 6.60 26.03
N MET A 352 -21.17 6.40 24.96
CA MET A 352 -22.04 5.24 24.79
C MET A 352 -21.33 4.01 24.20
N THR A 353 -20.14 4.20 23.62
CA THR A 353 -19.35 3.13 22.99
C THR A 353 -18.31 2.50 23.91
N VAL A 354 -18.14 3.02 25.14
CA VAL A 354 -17.24 2.54 26.20
C VAL A 354 -18.09 1.90 27.29
#